data_AF-A0A8K0TVH2-F1
#
_entry.id   AF-A0A8K0TVH2-F1
#
_cell.length_a   1.000
_cell.length_b   1.000
_cell.length_c   1.000
_cell.angle_alpha   90.00
_cell.angle_beta   90.00
_cell.angle_gamma   90.00
#
_symmetry.space_group_name_H-M   'P 1'
#
loop_
_entity.id
_entity.type
_entity.pdbx_description
1 polymer ?
#
loop_
_entity_poly.entity_id
_entity_poly.type
_entity_poly.pdbx_seq_one_letter_code
_entity_poly.pdbx_strand_id
1 'polypeptide(L)'
;MELKSNRSLPPIDASQLPWPFLAHVQFSTPDQITYEAVQAFIFHPHHPSAVVQSRRERVRVEVLRFHPDKFNTRILPKVKESQRAIAREVAGAVARILTRIMAGLDKET
;
A
#
# COMPACT_ATOMS: atom_id res chain seq x y z
N MET A 1 -12.06 -24.85 -8.51
CA MET A 1 -10.64 -24.40 -8.55
C MET A 1 -10.42 -23.62 -9.85
N GLU A 2 -10.67 -22.31 -9.86
CA GLU A 2 -10.63 -21.46 -11.07
C GLU A 2 -9.43 -20.50 -11.13
N LEU A 3 -8.40 -20.70 -10.30
CA LEU A 3 -7.25 -19.77 -10.20
C LEU A 3 -6.25 -19.86 -11.37
N LYS A 4 -6.50 -20.70 -12.38
CA LYS A 4 -5.64 -20.87 -13.56
C LYS A 4 -6.17 -20.18 -14.82
N SER A 5 -7.34 -19.57 -14.75
CA SER A 5 -7.92 -18.91 -15.93
C SER A 5 -7.24 -17.55 -16.12
N ASN A 6 -6.52 -17.39 -17.22
CA ASN A 6 -6.00 -16.12 -17.72
C ASN A 6 -7.14 -15.20 -18.23
N ARG A 7 -8.24 -15.13 -17.48
CA ARG A 7 -9.37 -14.25 -17.77
C ARG A 7 -8.89 -12.84 -17.49
N SER A 8 -9.03 -11.97 -18.48
CA SER A 8 -8.94 -10.53 -18.29
C SER A 8 -9.93 -10.16 -17.18
N LEU A 9 -9.41 -9.81 -16.01
CA LEU A 9 -10.25 -9.32 -14.93
C LEU A 9 -10.71 -7.91 -15.30
N PRO A 10 -11.98 -7.55 -15.02
CA PRO A 10 -12.41 -6.18 -15.20
C PRO A 10 -11.49 -5.25 -14.39
N PRO A 11 -11.13 -4.07 -14.93
CA PRO A 11 -10.29 -3.13 -14.22
C PRO A 11 -10.88 -2.81 -12.84
N ILE A 12 -10.04 -2.90 -11.81
CA ILE A 12 -10.45 -2.64 -10.43
C ILE A 12 -10.47 -1.13 -10.15
N ASP A 13 -11.34 -0.72 -9.24
CA ASP A 13 -11.28 0.63 -8.70
C ASP A 13 -10.06 0.77 -7.79
N ALA A 14 -9.44 1.95 -7.77
CA ALA A 14 -8.30 2.23 -6.91
C ALA A 14 -8.66 2.05 -5.42
N SER A 15 -9.91 2.34 -5.03
CA SER A 15 -10.43 2.13 -3.68
C SER A 15 -10.46 0.66 -3.24
N GLN A 16 -10.41 -0.28 -4.18
CA GLN A 16 -10.37 -1.71 -3.89
C GLN A 16 -8.96 -2.24 -3.66
N LEU A 17 -7.93 -1.43 -3.91
CA LEU A 17 -6.55 -1.81 -3.59
C LEU A 17 -6.37 -1.85 -2.06
N PRO A 18 -5.54 -2.76 -1.55
CA PRO A 18 -5.31 -2.92 -0.11
C PRO A 18 -4.31 -1.87 0.39
N TRP A 19 -4.75 -0.62 0.51
CA TRP A 19 -3.91 0.45 1.02
C TRP A 19 -3.53 0.21 2.48
N PRO A 20 -2.33 0.64 2.91
CA PRO A 20 -1.89 0.46 4.27
C PRO A 20 -2.47 1.55 5.18
N PHE A 21 -3.75 1.87 5.02
CA PHE A 21 -4.55 2.77 5.82
C PHE A 21 -6.02 2.39 5.65
N LEU A 22 -6.86 2.73 6.62
CA LEU A 22 -8.27 2.35 6.58
C LEU A 22 -9.04 3.21 5.55
N ALA A 23 -9.96 2.59 4.82
CA ALA A 23 -10.66 3.16 3.67
C ALA A 23 -11.58 4.37 3.97
N HIS A 24 -11.69 4.82 5.22
CA HIS A 24 -12.40 6.05 5.56
C HIS A 24 -11.66 7.31 5.08
N VAL A 25 -10.37 7.19 4.73
CA VAL A 25 -9.61 8.25 4.08
C VAL A 25 -10.17 8.42 2.66
N GLN A 26 -10.70 9.60 2.36
CA GLN A 26 -11.24 9.87 1.04
C GLN A 26 -10.12 9.78 0.01
N PHE A 27 -10.30 8.85 -0.90
CA PHE A 27 -9.34 8.49 -1.94
C PHE A 27 -8.94 9.65 -2.86
N SER A 28 -9.77 10.69 -2.90
CA SER A 28 -9.61 11.90 -3.71
C SER A 28 -8.63 12.91 -3.13
N THR A 29 -8.15 12.72 -1.90
CA THR A 29 -7.27 13.68 -1.22
C THR A 29 -6.04 12.96 -0.67
N PRO A 30 -4.97 12.80 -1.49
CA PRO A 30 -3.71 12.20 -1.06
C PRO A 30 -3.11 12.87 0.17
N ASP A 31 -3.41 14.15 0.40
CA ASP A 31 -2.99 14.93 1.58
C ASP A 31 -3.58 14.41 2.90
N GLN A 32 -4.68 13.65 2.86
CA GLN A 32 -5.26 13.02 4.05
C GLN A 32 -4.54 11.74 4.46
N ILE A 33 -3.57 11.26 3.68
CA ILE A 33 -2.77 10.08 4.02
C ILE A 33 -1.68 10.51 4.99
N THR A 34 -1.92 10.27 6.28
CA THR A 34 -1.00 10.68 7.35
C THR A 34 -0.01 9.57 7.73
N TYR A 35 1.11 9.99 8.32
CA TYR A 35 2.11 9.08 8.86
C TYR A 35 1.50 8.16 9.93
N GLU A 36 0.69 8.73 10.81
CA GLU A 36 0.05 8.06 11.94
C GLU A 36 -0.96 7.01 11.47
N ALA A 37 -1.77 7.32 10.45
CA ALA A 37 -2.74 6.39 9.88
C ALA A 37 -2.05 5.16 9.27
N VAL A 38 -0.99 5.39 8.49
CA VAL A 38 -0.21 4.31 7.88
C VAL A 38 0.51 3.48 8.95
N GLN A 39 1.13 4.14 9.92
CA GLN A 39 1.82 3.48 11.01
C GLN A 39 0.86 2.61 11.84
N ALA A 40 -0.31 3.15 12.20
CA ALA A 40 -1.31 2.43 12.98
C ALA A 40 -1.83 1.19 12.24
N PHE A 41 -2.06 1.31 10.93
CA PHE A 41 -2.46 0.17 10.10
C PHE A 41 -1.36 -0.90 10.05
N ILE A 42 -0.14 -0.49 9.70
CA ILE A 42 1.00 -1.42 9.51
C ILE A 42 1.33 -2.15 10.79
N PHE A 43 1.20 -1.52 11.96
CA PHE A 43 1.50 -2.10 13.27
C PHE A 43 0.29 -2.63 14.03
N HIS A 44 -0.89 -2.62 13.43
CA HIS A 44 -2.11 -3.09 14.07
C HIS A 44 -1.93 -4.54 14.61
N PRO A 45 -2.38 -4.85 15.84
CA PRO A 45 -2.19 -6.17 16.46
C PRO A 45 -2.84 -7.32 15.68
N HIS A 46 -3.99 -7.04 15.04
CA HIS A 46 -4.71 -8.02 14.22
C HIS A 46 -4.23 -8.08 12.76
N HIS A 47 -3.16 -7.37 12.41
CA HIS A 47 -2.59 -7.50 11.08
C HIS A 47 -2.04 -8.92 10.89
N PRO A 48 -2.29 -9.62 9.78
CA PRO A 48 -1.87 -11.01 9.59
C PRO A 48 -0.37 -11.25 9.84
N SER A 49 0.47 -10.28 9.45
CA SER A 49 1.91 -10.32 9.68
C SER A 49 2.36 -10.09 11.12
N ALA A 50 1.50 -9.61 12.02
CA ALA A 50 1.89 -9.22 13.38
C ALA A 50 2.44 -10.38 14.22
N VAL A 51 2.02 -11.61 13.93
CA VAL A 51 2.44 -12.82 14.64
C VAL A 51 3.78 -13.37 14.11
N VAL A 52 4.10 -13.10 12.85
CA VAL A 52 5.18 -13.80 12.12
C VAL A 52 6.37 -12.89 11.81
N GLN A 53 6.13 -11.58 11.65
CA GLN A 53 7.13 -10.63 11.16
C GLN A 53 7.47 -9.59 12.22
N SER A 54 8.76 -9.24 12.32
CA SER A 54 9.20 -8.10 13.11
C SER A 54 8.61 -6.79 12.58
N ARG A 55 8.57 -5.74 13.40
CA ARG A 55 8.12 -4.40 12.98
C ARG A 55 8.86 -3.93 11.72
N ARG A 56 10.18 -4.14 11.68
CA ARG A 56 11.03 -3.80 10.53
C ARG A 56 10.61 -4.57 9.27
N GLU A 57 10.41 -5.88 9.38
CA GLU A 57 10.08 -6.73 8.23
C GLU A 57 8.70 -6.37 7.65
N ARG A 58 7.72 -6.07 8.52
CA ARG A 58 6.38 -5.61 8.11
C ARG A 58 6.47 -4.36 7.22
N VAL A 59 7.25 -3.36 7.64
CA VAL A 59 7.42 -2.11 6.88
C VAL A 59 8.19 -2.38 5.58
N ARG A 60 9.25 -3.20 5.62
CA ARG A 60 10.07 -3.53 4.45
C ARG A 60 9.24 -4.16 3.32
N VAL A 61 8.37 -5.11 3.65
CA VAL A 61 7.48 -5.76 2.67
C VAL A 61 6.55 -4.75 2.00
N GLU A 62 5.98 -3.84 2.77
CA GLU A 62 5.05 -2.83 2.25
C GLU A 62 5.77 -1.74 1.43
N VAL A 63 6.99 -1.34 1.82
CA VAL A 63 7.85 -0.47 0.98
C VAL A 63 8.06 -1.11 -0.39
N LEU A 64 8.38 -2.40 -0.44
CA LEU A 64 8.56 -3.13 -1.70
C LEU A 64 7.25 -3.24 -2.49
N ARG A 65 6.11 -3.43 -1.82
CA ARG A 65 4.79 -3.50 -2.46
C ARG A 65 4.41 -2.20 -3.17
N PHE A 66 4.64 -1.07 -2.51
CA PHE A 66 4.26 0.26 -3.01
C PHE A 66 5.39 1.01 -3.71
N HIS A 67 6.58 0.41 -3.84
CA HIS A 67 7.68 1.01 -4.59
C HIS A 67 7.24 1.35 -6.02
N PRO A 68 7.51 2.57 -6.53
CA PRO A 68 7.01 3.03 -7.83
C PRO A 68 7.29 2.04 -8.97
N ASP A 69 8.49 1.46 -9.01
CA ASP A 69 8.87 0.46 -10.01
C ASP A 69 7.90 -0.73 -10.06
N LYS A 70 7.64 -1.37 -8.91
CA LYS A 70 6.75 -2.54 -8.84
C LYS A 70 5.28 -2.16 -8.95
N PHE A 71 4.87 -1.05 -8.34
CA PHE A 71 3.47 -0.60 -8.35
C PHE A 71 3.04 -0.19 -9.76
N ASN A 72 3.82 0.65 -10.44
CA ASN A 72 3.50 1.17 -11.77
C ASN A 72 3.50 0.06 -12.84
N THR A 73 4.35 -0.96 -12.70
CA THR A 73 4.44 -2.06 -13.67
C THR A 73 3.41 -3.16 -13.43
N ARG A 74 3.13 -3.53 -12.16
CA ARG A 74 2.32 -4.72 -11.84
C ARG A 74 0.90 -4.43 -11.40
N ILE A 75 0.66 -3.27 -10.77
CA ILE A 75 -0.62 -2.93 -10.13
C ILE A 75 -1.38 -1.89 -10.93
N LEU A 76 -0.71 -0.79 -11.31
CA LEU A 76 -1.33 0.32 -12.01
C LEU A 76 -2.06 -0.06 -13.31
N PRO A 77 -1.56 -1.00 -14.15
CA PRO A 77 -2.28 -1.41 -15.36
C PRO A 77 -3.62 -2.11 -15.07
N LYS A 78 -3.80 -2.67 -13.88
CA LYS A 78 -5.02 -3.36 -13.44
C LYS A 78 -6.09 -2.39 -12.91
N VAL A 79 -5.70 -1.16 -12.58
CA VAL A 79 -6.62 -0.10 -12.13
C VAL A 79 -7.30 0.51 -13.35
N LYS A 80 -8.58 0.89 -13.19
CA LYS A 80 -9.32 1.69 -14.18
C LYS A 80 -8.48 2.87 -14.65
N GLU A 81 -8.44 3.07 -15.96
CA GLU A 81 -7.57 4.08 -16.57
C GLU A 81 -7.79 5.49 -15.99
N SER A 82 -9.05 5.88 -15.81
CA SER A 82 -9.45 7.16 -15.19
C SER A 82 -8.94 7.36 -13.76
N GLN A 83 -8.59 6.28 -13.05
CA GLN A 83 -8.10 6.31 -11.67
C GLN A 83 -6.61 6.01 -11.53
N ARG A 84 -5.89 5.77 -12.63
CA ARG A 84 -4.45 5.50 -12.58
C ARG A 84 -3.64 6.70 -12.08
N ALA A 85 -4.06 7.93 -12.40
CA ALA A 85 -3.39 9.13 -11.90
C ALA A 85 -3.42 9.17 -10.37
N ILE A 86 -4.62 9.12 -9.78
CA ILE A 86 -4.79 9.16 -8.32
C ILE A 86 -4.17 7.95 -7.62
N ALA A 87 -4.30 6.73 -8.16
CA ALA A 87 -3.71 5.54 -7.55
C ALA A 87 -2.18 5.63 -7.45
N ARG A 88 -1.52 6.18 -8.49
CA ARG A 88 -0.07 6.40 -8.49
C ARG A 88 0.36 7.45 -7.48
N GLU A 89 -0.43 8.53 -7.35
CA GLU A 89 -0.15 9.59 -6.38
C GLU A 89 -0.27 9.09 -4.93
N VAL A 90 -1.35 8.37 -4.63
CA VAL A 90 -1.59 7.70 -3.34
C VAL A 90 -0.45 6.70 -3.03
N ALA A 91 -0.08 5.85 -4.00
CA ALA A 91 1.04 4.92 -3.82
C ALA A 91 2.37 5.63 -3.55
N GLY A 92 2.62 6.76 -4.23
CA GLY A 92 3.80 7.58 -3.99
C GLY A 92 3.82 8.18 -2.58
N ALA A 93 2.69 8.70 -2.09
CA ALA A 93 2.56 9.22 -0.72
C ALA A 93 2.83 8.11 0.32
N VAL A 94 2.19 6.96 0.15
CA VAL A 94 2.38 5.78 1.00
C VAL A 94 3.84 5.32 1.00
N ALA A 95 4.48 5.21 -0.17
CA ALA A 95 5.87 4.75 -0.25
C ALA A 95 6.83 5.69 0.51
N ARG A 96 6.63 7.01 0.41
CA ARG A 96 7.40 8.00 1.18
C ARG A 96 7.20 7.84 2.69
N ILE A 97 5.96 7.67 3.14
CA ILE A 97 5.63 7.46 4.55
C ILE A 97 6.27 6.17 5.07
N LEU A 98 6.11 5.05 4.35
CA LEU A 98 6.69 3.76 4.73
C LEU A 98 8.22 3.83 4.81
N THR A 99 8.86 4.54 3.88
CA THR A 99 10.32 4.75 3.90
C THR A 99 10.73 5.55 5.14
N ARG A 100 9.96 6.58 5.52
CA ARG A 100 10.19 7.35 6.74
C ARG A 100 10.01 6.50 8.01
N ILE A 101 8.99 5.64 8.06
CA ILE A 101 8.79 4.68 9.16
C ILE A 101 10.00 3.75 9.26
N MET A 102 10.46 3.17 8.15
CA MET A 102 11.61 2.27 8.11
C MET A 102 12.88 2.95 8.63
N ALA A 103 13.16 4.17 8.16
CA ALA A 103 14.31 4.94 8.63
C ALA A 103 14.23 5.32 10.12
N GLY A 104 13.01 5.46 10.67
CA GLY A 104 12.81 5.66 12.11
C GLY A 104 13.20 4.42 12.92
N LEU A 105 12.79 3.23 12.47
CA LEU A 105 13.14 1.96 13.11
C LEU A 105 14.65 1.68 13.06
N ASP A 106 15.33 2.08 11.98
CA ASP A 106 16.78 1.91 11.83
C ASP A 106 17.60 2.73 12.82
N LYS A 107 17.03 3.80 13.40
CA LYS A 107 17.69 4.67 14.39
C LYS A 107 17.50 4.21 15.84
N GLU A 108 16.56 3.30 16.08
CA GLU A 108 16.26 2.75 17.42
C GLU A 108 17.00 1.44 17.71
N THR A 109 17.77 0.92 16.73
CA THR A 109 18.57 -0.33 16.84
C THR A 109 20.05 0.00 16.94
#